data_AF-A0A6J2WB59-F1
#
_entry.id   AF-A0A6J2WB59-F1
#
_cell.length_a   1.000
_cell.length_b   1.000
_cell.length_c   1.000
_cell.angle_alpha   90.00
_cell.angle_beta   90.00
_cell.angle_gamma   90.00
#
_symmetry.space_group_name_H-M   'P 1'
#
loop_
_entity.id
_entity.type
_entity.pdbx_description
1 polymer ?
#
loop_
_entity_poly.entity_id
_entity_poly.type
_entity_poly.pdbx_seq_one_letter_code
_entity_poly.pdbx_strand_id
1 'polypeptide(L)' 'MESSDASVQYNRWDNDNVNLNVSSSQSSFIQFYNRLCTGELGIAMRVLGSLTVMAAMYIIGYITGYYVHRC' A
#
# COMPACT_ATOMS: atom_id res chain seq x y z
N MET A 1 -41.71 -51.87 -6.77
CA MET A 1 -42.14 -50.54 -7.23
C MET A 1 -40.93 -49.63 -7.07
N GLU A 2 -40.38 -49.20 -8.20
CA GLU A 2 -39.18 -48.35 -8.27
C GLU A 2 -39.65 -46.91 -8.11
N SER A 3 -39.38 -46.29 -6.96
CA SER A 3 -39.71 -44.88 -6.75
C SER A 3 -38.63 -44.04 -7.41
N SER A 4 -39.00 -43.43 -8.53
CA SER A 4 -38.23 -42.40 -9.21
C SER A 4 -38.08 -41.18 -8.29
N ASP A 5 -37.02 -41.18 -7.49
CA ASP A 5 -36.54 -39.98 -6.80
C ASP A 5 -36.13 -38.96 -7.88
N ALA A 6 -37.03 -38.02 -8.15
CA ALA A 6 -36.77 -36.82 -8.91
C ALA A 6 -35.73 -35.99 -8.14
N SER A 7 -34.45 -36.33 -8.32
CA SER A 7 -33.33 -35.62 -7.75
C SER A 7 -33.20 -34.27 -8.45
N VAL A 8 -33.90 -33.27 -7.91
CA VAL A 8 -33.65 -31.87 -8.23
C VAL A 8 -32.26 -31.54 -7.70
N GLN A 9 -31.26 -31.67 -8.57
CA GLN A 9 -29.90 -31.24 -8.26
C GLN A 9 -29.89 -29.72 -8.22
N TYR A 10 -29.93 -29.17 -7.02
CA TYR A 10 -29.54 -27.79 -6.81
C TYR A 10 -28.04 -27.72 -7.11
N ASN A 11 -27.65 -26.97 -8.13
CA ASN A 11 -26.27 -26.54 -8.32
C ASN A 11 -25.87 -25.74 -7.07
N ARG A 12 -25.34 -26.46 -6.07
CA ARG A 12 -24.72 -25.86 -4.90
C ARG A 12 -23.60 -24.99 -5.45
N TRP A 13 -23.63 -23.70 -5.12
CA TRP A 13 -22.56 -22.78 -5.50
C TRP A 13 -21.24 -23.38 -5.03
N ASP A 14 -20.47 -23.87 -6.00
CA ASP A 14 -19.17 -24.47 -5.78
C ASP A 14 -18.19 -23.31 -5.54
N ASN A 15 -17.86 -23.11 -4.27
CA ASN A 15 -16.96 -22.04 -3.83
C ASN A 15 -15.51 -22.28 -4.31
N ASP A 16 -15.24 -23.44 -4.91
CA ASP A 16 -13.93 -23.80 -5.45
C ASP A 16 -13.75 -23.32 -6.91
N ASN A 17 -14.84 -22.94 -7.61
CA ASN A 17 -14.78 -22.36 -8.98
C ASN A 17 -14.77 -20.83 -9.05
N VAL A 18 -15.05 -20.12 -7.95
CA VAL A 18 -14.89 -18.65 -7.88
C VAL A 18 -13.42 -18.28 -7.76
N ASN A 19 -12.67 -18.53 -8.84
CA ASN A 19 -11.37 -17.93 -9.07
C ASN A 19 -11.61 -16.44 -9.39
N LEU A 20 -11.78 -15.64 -8.34
CA LEU A 20 -11.64 -14.20 -8.40
C LEU A 20 -10.15 -13.90 -8.64
N ASN A 21 -9.72 -14.06 -9.89
CA ASN A 21 -8.43 -13.58 -10.37
C ASN A 21 -8.41 -12.04 -10.39
N VAL A 22 -8.51 -11.43 -9.21
CA VAL A 22 -8.31 -9.99 -8.98
C VAL A 22 -7.18 -9.77 -7.97
N SER A 23 -6.36 -10.79 -7.71
CA SER A 23 -5.38 -10.76 -6.63
C SER A 23 -4.11 -11.55 -6.97
N SER A 24 -3.40 -11.12 -8.01
CA SER A 24 -1.98 -11.47 -8.12
C SER A 24 -1.07 -10.29 -8.40
N SER A 25 -1.60 -9.16 -8.89
CA SER A 25 -0.84 -7.91 -8.98
C SER A 25 -1.10 -6.97 -7.80
N GLN A 26 -2.25 -7.06 -7.11
CA GLN A 26 -2.56 -6.14 -6.01
C GLN A 26 -2.02 -6.62 -4.65
N SER A 27 -1.96 -7.95 -4.42
CA SER A 27 -1.54 -8.53 -3.14
C SER A 27 -0.07 -8.24 -2.82
N SER A 28 0.82 -8.37 -3.80
CA SER A 28 2.25 -8.13 -3.63
C SER A 28 2.54 -6.67 -3.28
N PHE A 29 1.91 -5.72 -3.98
CA PHE A 29 2.10 -4.30 -3.72
C PHE A 29 1.52 -3.89 -2.37
N ILE A 30 0.32 -4.34 -2.02
CA ILE A 30 -0.29 -4.04 -0.72
C ILE A 30 0.52 -4.64 0.43
N GLN A 31 1.03 -5.86 0.27
CA GLN A 31 1.89 -6.50 1.26
C GLN A 31 3.25 -5.80 1.39
N PHE A 32 3.84 -5.37 0.27
CA PHE A 32 5.06 -4.56 0.29
C PHE A 32 4.83 -3.19 0.95
N TYR A 33 3.72 -2.53 0.64
CA TYR A 33 3.35 -1.22 1.19
C TYR A 33 3.11 -1.31 2.69
N ASN A 34 2.37 -2.33 3.15
CA ASN A 34 2.16 -2.56 4.58
C ASN A 34 3.47 -2.93 5.30
N ARG A 35 4.40 -3.62 4.64
CA ARG A 35 5.72 -3.92 5.25
C ARG A 35 6.63 -2.69 5.31
N LEU A 36 6.53 -1.80 4.32
CA LEU A 36 7.25 -0.53 4.25
C LEU A 36 6.69 0.52 5.22
N CYS A 37 5.38 0.63 5.35
CA CYS A 37 4.72 1.66 6.17
C CYS A 37 4.55 1.28 7.64
N THR A 38 4.47 -0.01 7.98
CA THR A 38 4.16 -0.47 9.34
C THR A 38 5.38 -1.01 10.11
N GLY A 39 6.54 -1.15 9.44
CA GLY A 39 7.80 -1.61 10.05
C GLY A 39 8.83 -0.49 10.30
N GLU A 40 10.07 -0.87 10.64
CA GLU A 40 11.25 0.02 10.82
C GLU A 40 11.46 1.02 9.68
N LEU A 41 11.04 0.66 8.47
CA LEU A 41 11.10 1.51 7.27
C LEU A 41 10.18 2.75 7.36
N GLY A 42 9.07 2.67 8.09
CA GLY A 42 8.21 3.83 8.35
C GLY A 42 8.87 4.86 9.27
N ILE A 43 9.67 4.39 10.24
CA ILE A 43 10.48 5.27 11.10
C ILE A 43 11.61 5.90 10.27
N ALA A 44 12.33 5.09 9.50
CA ALA A 44 13.38 5.58 8.61
C ALA A 44 12.85 6.64 7.63
N MET A 45 11.67 6.43 7.04
CA MET A 45 11.02 7.38 6.14
C MET A 45 10.67 8.69 6.85
N ARG A 46 10.17 8.63 8.08
CA ARG A 46 9.88 9.83 8.89
C ARG A 46 11.15 10.62 9.21
N VAL A 47 12.23 9.93 9.56
CA VAL A 47 13.54 10.56 9.83
C VAL A 47 14.10 11.21 8.57
N LEU A 48 14.10 10.50 7.44
CA LEU A 48 14.53 11.02 6.15
C LEU A 48 13.69 12.23 5.71
N GLY A 49 12.38 12.16 5.86
CA GLY A 49 11.47 13.27 5.57
C GLY A 49 11.78 14.48 6.44
N SER A 50 11.93 14.29 7.75
CA SER A 50 12.29 15.36 8.68
C SER A 50 13.64 16.00 8.33
N LEU A 51 14.66 15.18 8.04
CA LEU A 51 15.99 15.66 7.67
C LEU A 51 15.95 16.48 6.37
N THR A 52 15.17 16.04 5.39
CA THR A 52 15.00 16.73 4.10
C THR A 52 14.37 18.11 4.29
N VAL A 53 13.31 18.21 5.10
CA VAL A 53 12.66 19.50 5.40
C VAL A 53 13.63 20.44 6.14
N MET A 54 14.39 19.91 7.09
CA MET A 54 15.38 20.68 7.85
C MET A 54 16.47 21.25 6.94
N ALA A 55 17.00 20.43 6.03
CA ALA A 55 17.97 20.86 5.03
C ALA A 55 17.40 21.93 4.08
N ALA A 56 16.15 21.77 3.63
CA ALA A 56 15.49 22.75 2.78
C ALA A 56 15.36 24.12 3.48
N MET A 57 14.92 24.12 4.75
CA MET A 57 14.81 25.35 5.55
C MET A 57 16.17 26.02 5.74
N TYR A 58 17.23 25.25 5.98
CA TYR A 58 18.59 25.78 6.08
C TYR A 58 19.05 26.45 4.78
N ILE A 59 18.82 25.80 3.64
CA ILE A 59 19.18 26.36 2.32
C ILE A 59 18.42 27.65 2.06
N ILE A 60 17.10 27.68 2.32
CA ILE A 60 16.28 28.88 2.16
C ILE A 60 16.82 30.02 3.04
N GLY A 61 17.07 29.75 4.33
CA GLY A 61 17.61 30.74 5.26
C GLY A 61 18.98 31.26 4.83
N TYR A 62 19.87 30.39 4.34
CA TYR A 62 21.17 30.78 3.81
C TYR A 62 21.04 31.70 2.61
N ILE A 63 20.15 31.36 1.67
CA ILE A 63 19.88 32.17 0.48
C ILE A 63 19.31 33.53 0.90
N THR A 64 18.26 33.56 1.72
CA THR A 64 17.64 34.81 2.19
C THR A 64 18.64 35.68 2.95
N GLY A 65 19.42 35.10 3.86
CA GLY A 65 20.47 35.80 4.59
C GLY A 65 21.52 36.37 3.64
N TYR A 66 21.99 35.59 2.66
CA TYR A 66 22.93 36.05 1.66
C TYR A 66 22.39 37.24 0.85
N TYR A 67 21.13 37.20 0.43
CA TYR A 67 20.52 38.30 -0.32
C TYR A 67 20.29 39.55 0.55
N VAL A 68 19.90 39.40 1.81
CA VAL A 68 19.71 40.51 2.75
C VAL A 68 21.03 41.17 3.10
N HIS A 69 22.11 40.39 3.31
CA HIS A 69 23.43 40.93 3.66
C HIS A 69 24.19 41.54 2.48
N ARG A 70 23.76 41.25 1.25
CA ARG A 70 24.37 41.73 0.00
C ARG A 70 23.65 42.98 -0.56
N CYS A 71 22.49 43.34 -0.01
CA CYS A 71 21.86 44.65 -0.17
C CYS A 71 22.41 45.62 0.87
#